data_AF-A0A8C0WYX7-F1
#
_entry.id   AF-A0A8C0WYX7-F1
#
_cell.length_a   1.000
_cell.length_b   1.000
_cell.length_c   1.000
_cell.angle_alpha   90.00
_cell.angle_beta   90.00
_cell.angle_gamma   90.00
#
_symmetry.space_group_name_H-M   'P 1'
#
loop_
_entity.id
_entity.type
_entity.pdbx_description
1 polymer ?
#
loop_
_entity_poly.entity_id
_entity_poly.type
_entity_poly.pdbx_seq_one_letter_code
_entity_poly.pdbx_strand_id
1 'polypeptide(L)' 'MEAKEKESQVAAWLKKIFGDHPIPQYEVNPRTTEILYHLSEHNKSGTEMSTWVIEDLKQKASEWDQTVKSRELKNTRLTV' A
#
# COMPACT_ATOMS: atom_id res chain seq x y z
N MET A 1 24.48 -0.38 -17.89
CA MET A 1 24.01 0.72 -17.00
C MET A 1 22.70 0.34 -16.32
N GLU A 2 21.75 -0.29 -17.01
CA GLU A 2 20.43 -0.70 -16.47
C GLU A 2 20.47 -1.70 -15.29
N ALA A 3 21.40 -2.66 -15.27
CA ALA A 3 21.45 -3.68 -14.21
C ALA A 3 21.70 -3.08 -12.81
N LYS A 4 22.56 -2.06 -12.73
CA LYS A 4 22.93 -1.41 -11.47
C LYS A 4 21.80 -0.58 -10.88
N GLU A 5 20.97 0.02 -11.75
CA GLU A 5 19.77 0.77 -11.36
C GLU A 5 18.72 -0.16 -10.73
N LYS A 6 18.48 -1.31 -11.38
CA LYS A 6 17.55 -2.34 -10.90
C LYS A 6 18.00 -2.91 -9.54
N GLU A 7 19.29 -3.18 -9.37
CA GLU A 7 19.86 -3.66 -8.10
C GLU A 7 19.64 -2.67 -6.95
N SER A 8 19.85 -1.37 -7.21
CA SER A 8 19.63 -0.31 -6.22
C SER A 8 18.17 -0.22 -5.77
N GLN A 9 17.23 -0.31 -6.72
CA GLN A 9 15.79 -0.31 -6.41
C GLN A 9 15.37 -1.55 -5.62
N VAL A 10 15.87 -2.72 -5.99
CA VAL A 10 15.62 -3.97 -5.25
C VAL A 10 16.19 -3.90 -3.84
N ALA A 11 17.40 -3.37 -3.66
CA ALA A 11 18.01 -3.20 -2.34
C ALA A 11 17.21 -2.23 -1.44
N ALA A 12 16.75 -1.09 -2.00
CA ALA A 12 15.91 -0.15 -1.28
C ALA A 12 14.55 -0.75 -0.91
N TRP A 13 13.94 -1.54 -1.80
CA TRP A 13 12.69 -2.24 -1.55
C TRP A 13 12.84 -3.34 -0.48
N LEU A 14 13.89 -4.16 -0.56
CA LEU A 14 14.18 -5.20 0.42
C LEU A 14 14.45 -4.60 1.80
N LYS A 15 15.18 -3.49 1.89
CA LYS A 15 15.39 -2.76 3.15
C LYS A 15 14.08 -2.28 3.77
N LYS A 16 13.12 -1.84 2.96
CA LYS A 16 11.80 -1.39 3.43
C LYS A 16 10.96 -2.54 3.99
N ILE A 17 11.06 -3.75 3.41
CA ILE A 17 10.24 -4.91 3.80
C ILE A 17 10.88 -5.72 4.93
N PHE A 18 12.19 -5.98 4.85
CA PHE A 18 12.90 -6.90 5.75
C PHE A 18 13.83 -6.20 6.78
N GLY A 19 13.99 -4.87 6.73
CA GLY A 19 14.87 -4.12 7.64
C GLY A 19 16.36 -4.25 7.29
N ASP A 20 17.26 -4.13 8.28
CA ASP A 20 18.73 -4.22 8.11
C ASP A 20 19.24 -5.68 8.10
N HIS A 21 18.53 -6.58 7.41
CA HIS A 21 19.04 -7.94 7.19
C HIS A 21 20.06 -7.93 6.03
N PRO A 22 21.30 -8.42 6.25
CA PRO A 22 22.29 -8.45 5.18
C PRO A 22 21.88 -9.49 4.12
N ILE A 23 21.65 -9.03 2.90
CA ILE A 23 21.36 -9.89 1.75
C ILE A 23 22.67 -10.58 1.32
N PRO A 24 22.76 -11.92 1.30
CA PRO A 24 23.99 -12.61 0.92
C PRO A 24 24.36 -12.34 -0.54
N GLN A 25 25.63 -12.01 -0.80
CA GLN A 25 26.11 -11.64 -2.14
C GLN A 25 25.98 -12.76 -3.20
N TYR A 26 25.82 -14.02 -2.79
CA TYR A 26 25.66 -15.16 -3.69
C TYR A 26 24.21 -15.37 -4.18
N GLU A 27 23.22 -14.68 -3.61
CA GLU A 27 21.82 -14.69 -4.08
C GLU A 27 21.55 -13.64 -5.17
N VAL A 28 22.51 -12.75 -5.42
CA VAL A 28 22.44 -11.68 -6.42
C VAL A 28 22.81 -12.23 -7.81
N ASN A 29 22.02 -13.18 -8.29
CA ASN A 29 22.09 -13.62 -9.68
C ASN A 29 21.28 -12.63 -10.54
N PRO A 30 21.73 -12.23 -11.74
CA PRO A 30 20.95 -11.39 -12.64
C PRO A 30 19.50 -11.88 -12.85
N ARG A 31 19.27 -13.20 -12.84
CA ARG A 31 17.90 -13.77 -12.89
C ARG A 31 17.09 -13.49 -11.62
N THR A 32 17.72 -13.58 -10.46
CA THR A 32 17.08 -13.29 -9.16
C THR A 32 16.77 -11.80 -9.04
N THR A 33 17.69 -10.92 -9.46
CA THR A 33 17.47 -9.48 -9.47
C THR A 33 16.30 -9.07 -10.37
N GLU A 34 16.16 -9.70 -11.55
CA GLU A 34 15.03 -9.44 -12.46
C GLU A 34 13.69 -9.87 -11.84
N ILE A 35 13.63 -11.05 -11.22
CA ILE A 35 12.44 -11.55 -10.53
C ILE A 35 12.07 -10.63 -9.36
N LEU A 36 13.05 -10.22 -8.55
CA LEU A 36 12.84 -9.30 -7.43
C LEU A 36 12.41 -7.91 -7.89
N TYR A 37 12.94 -7.43 -9.01
CA TYR A 37 12.51 -6.17 -9.61
C TYR A 37 11.03 -6.22 -9.99
N HIS A 38 10.60 -7.26 -10.71
CA HIS A 38 9.19 -7.43 -11.07
C HIS A 38 8.28 -7.60 -9.85
N LEU A 39 8.73 -8.33 -8.83
CA LEU A 39 8.02 -8.46 -7.54
C LEU A 39 7.90 -7.11 -6.83
N SER A 40 8.91 -6.25 -6.89
CA SER A 40 8.87 -4.92 -6.28
C SER A 40 7.86 -4.00 -6.97
N GLU A 41 7.76 -4.06 -8.30
CA GLU A 41 6.81 -3.29 -9.10
C GLU A 41 5.36 -3.74 -8.86
N HIS A 42 5.13 -5.06 -8.79
CA HIS A 42 3.83 -5.62 -8.43
C HIS A 42 3.43 -5.30 -6.98
N ASN A 43 4.38 -5.30 -6.03
CA ASN A 43 4.07 -4.94 -4.66
C ASN A 43 3.79 -3.45 -4.47
N LYS A 44 4.46 -2.55 -5.20
CA LYS A 44 4.14 -1.10 -5.16
C LYS A 44 2.70 -0.86 -5.63
N SER A 45 2.35 -1.37 -6.81
CA SER A 45 1.00 -1.22 -7.37
C SER A 45 -0.08 -1.88 -6.49
N GLY A 46 0.19 -3.06 -5.92
CA GLY A 46 -0.72 -3.72 -4.99
C GLY A 46 -0.88 -2.99 -3.65
N THR A 47 0.20 -2.39 -3.13
CA THR A 47 0.17 -1.60 -1.90
C THR A 47 -0.64 -0.33 -2.10
N GLU A 48 -0.42 0.38 -3.21
CA GLU A 48 -1.19 1.58 -3.55
C GLU A 48 -2.67 1.24 -3.73
N MET A 49 -3.00 0.19 -4.47
CA MET A 49 -4.39 -0.25 -4.66
C MET A 49 -5.07 -0.60 -3.32
N SER A 50 -4.36 -1.26 -2.42
CA SER A 50 -4.87 -1.57 -1.08
C SER A 50 -5.12 -0.30 -0.26
N THR A 51 -4.26 0.71 -0.36
CA THR A 51 -4.47 2.01 0.30
C THR A 51 -5.69 2.75 -0.24
N TRP A 52 -5.89 2.78 -1.57
CA TRP A 52 -7.06 3.41 -2.19
C TRP A 52 -8.38 2.77 -1.72
N VAL A 53 -8.44 1.45 -1.63
CA VAL A 53 -9.64 0.74 -1.13
C VAL A 53 -9.90 1.04 0.34
N ILE A 54 -8.85 1.12 1.17
CA ILE A 54 -8.99 1.46 2.59
C ILE A 54 -9.49 2.90 2.77
N GLU A 55 -8.99 3.84 1.97
CA GLU A 55 -9.43 5.24 2.01
C GLU A 55 -10.89 5.39 1.56
N ASP A 56 -11.29 4.72 0.47
CA ASP A 56 -12.68 4.70 0.00
C ASP A 56 -13.64 4.14 1.07
N LEU A 57 -13.27 3.03 1.72
CA LEU A 57 -14.08 2.45 2.78
C LEU A 57 -14.22 3.37 4.00
N LYS A 58 -13.15 4.08 4.38
CA LYS A 58 -13.21 5.08 5.46
C LYS A 58 -14.12 6.25 5.11
N GLN A 59 -14.07 6.74 3.87
CA GLN A 59 -14.95 7.80 3.40
C GLN A 59 -16.41 7.36 3.46
N LYS A 60 -16.73 6.18 2.92
CA LYS A 60 -18.10 5.63 2.94
C LYS A 60 -18.63 5.46 4.36
N ALA A 61 -17.79 5.00 5.30
CA ALA A 61 -18.17 4.88 6.70
C ALA A 61 -18.50 6.25 7.34
N SER A 62 -17.70 7.28 7.02
CA SER A 62 -17.93 8.65 7.49
C SER A 62 -19.24 9.24 6.94
N GLU A 63 -19.51 9.04 5.64
CA GLU A 63 -20.76 9.49 5.01
C GLU A 63 -21.98 8.80 5.63
N TRP A 64 -21.90 7.49 5.89
CA TRP A 64 -22.95 6.77 6.60
C TRP A 64 -23.21 7.34 7.99
N ASP A 65 -22.18 7.56 8.81
CA ASP A 65 -22.32 8.16 10.14
C ASP A 65 -22.97 9.56 10.10
N GLN A 66 -22.61 10.38 9.11
CA GLN A 66 -23.23 11.69 8.90
C GLN A 66 -24.71 11.58 8.50
N THR A 67 -25.07 10.65 7.61
CA THR A 67 -26.47 10.46 7.21
C THR A 67 -27.33 9.97 8.36
N VAL A 68 -26.80 9.09 9.21
CA VAL A 68 -27.47 8.62 10.42
C VAL A 68 -27.68 9.79 11.38
N LYS A 69 -26.63 10.56 11.70
CA LYS A 69 -26.73 11.74 12.57
C LYS A 69 -27.74 12.78 12.07
N SER A 70 -27.78 13.01 10.75
CA SER A 70 -28.73 13.94 10.12
C SER A 70 -30.17 13.45 10.22
N ARG A 71 -30.40 12.14 10.07
CA ARG A 71 -31.72 11.52 10.23
C ARG A 71 -32.20 11.57 11.68
N GLU A 72 -31.33 11.26 12.63
CA GLU A 72 -31.62 11.37 14.07
C GLU A 72 -32.00 12.81 14.44
N LEU A 73 -31.20 13.81 14.03
CA LEU A 73 -31.47 15.23 14.28
C LEU A 73 -32.80 15.71 13.68
N LYS A 74 -33.17 15.21 12.49
CA LYS A 74 -34.46 15.55 11.86
C LYS A 74 -35.63 14.92 12.61
N ASN A 75 -35.49 13.67 13.07
CA ASN A 75 -36.53 12.99 13.84
C ASN A 75 -36.73 13.64 15.21
N THR A 76 -35.67 14.06 15.91
CA THR A 76 -35.78 14.77 17.21
C THR A 76 -36.46 16.13 17.06
N ARG A 77 -36.23 16.87 15.97
CA ARG A 77 -36.91 18.16 15.72
C ARG A 77 -38.38 18.03 15.34
N LEU A 78 -38.81 16.86 14.87
CA LEU A 78 -40.20 16.57 14.53
C LEU A 78 -41.00 16.00 15.72
N THR A 79 -40.34 15.70 16.85
CA THR A 79 -40.95 15.13 18.05
C THR A 79 -41.00 16.09 19.26
N VAL A 80 -40.60 17.35 19.09
CA VAL A 80 -40.68 18.44 20.09
C VAL A 80 -41.68 19.49 19.65
#